data_AF-A0A8H5TLK2-F1
#
_entry.id   AF-A0A8H5TLK2-F1
#
_cell.length_a   1.000
_cell.length_b   1.000
_cell.length_c   1.000
_cell.angle_alpha   90.00
_cell.angle_beta   90.00
_cell.angle_gamma   90.00
#
_symmetry.space_group_name_H-M   'P 1'
#
loop_
_entity.id
_entity.type
_entity.pdbx_description
1 polymer ?
#
loop_
_entity_poly.entity_id
_entity_poly.type
_entity_poly.pdbx_seq_one_letter_code
_entity_poly.pdbx_strand_id
1 'polypeptide(L)'
;MFRFQKTLDTVTVFHKASSPGSVRVANLLKQISANASSGATLDQASDHSAQTAPVRDEFELNITEDPPTDDQVKTILDYVGTSGISNVIKGASNEKDALRKFKESRDNFVRPMVVDWNNGKAVSGDNESEILKLLKAQK
;
A
#
# COMPACT_ATOMS: atom_id res chain seq x y z
N MET A 1 -0.84 12.56 31.56
CA MET A 1 -1.74 11.91 30.60
C MET A 1 -0.87 11.31 29.51
N PHE A 2 -0.63 9.99 29.54
CA PHE A 2 0.13 9.32 28.50
C PHE A 2 -0.78 9.17 27.29
N ARG A 3 -0.57 9.99 26.25
CA ARG A 3 -1.09 9.69 24.93
C ARG A 3 -0.35 8.45 24.46
N PHE A 4 -0.98 7.29 24.57
CA PHE A 4 -0.52 6.11 23.84
C PHE A 4 -0.53 6.49 22.36
N GLN A 5 0.63 6.75 21.78
CA GLN A 5 0.76 6.91 20.34
C GLN A 5 0.39 5.56 19.75
N LYS A 6 -0.82 5.46 19.19
CA LYS A 6 -1.22 4.36 18.33
C LYS A 6 -0.11 4.22 17.29
N THR A 7 0.51 3.05 17.18
CA THR A 7 1.52 2.80 16.15
C THR A 7 0.86 3.07 14.80
N LEU A 8 1.42 4.03 14.05
CA LEU A 8 0.88 4.37 12.73
C LEU A 8 0.92 3.14 11.85
N ASP A 9 -0.12 2.97 11.03
CA ASP A 9 -0.13 1.88 10.07
C ASP A 9 0.93 2.12 9.00
N THR A 10 1.72 1.10 8.64
CA THR A 10 2.72 1.26 7.58
C THR A 10 2.13 0.80 6.24
N VAL A 11 2.06 1.73 5.29
CA VAL A 11 1.67 1.44 3.90
C VAL A 11 2.88 1.65 3.00
N THR A 12 3.32 0.60 2.32
CA THR A 12 4.43 0.67 1.37
C THR A 12 3.93 0.59 -0.07
N VAL A 13 4.46 1.47 -0.91
CA VAL A 13 4.20 1.50 -2.35
C VAL A 13 5.48 1.15 -3.07
N PHE A 14 5.48 0.00 -3.72
CA PHE A 14 6.53 -0.40 -4.65
C PHE A 14 6.14 0.12 -6.03
N HIS A 15 6.79 1.19 -6.47
CA HIS A 15 6.49 1.85 -7.73
C HIS A 15 7.67 1.74 -8.70
N LYS A 16 7.45 2.03 -9.98
CA LYS A 16 8.51 2.15 -10.98
C LYS A 16 8.36 3.47 -11.70
N ALA A 17 9.36 4.36 -11.65
CA ALA A 17 9.28 5.68 -12.29
C ALA A 17 9.01 5.60 -13.81
N SER A 18 9.42 4.50 -14.46
CA SER A 18 9.17 4.26 -15.88
C SER A 18 7.71 3.93 -16.22
N SER A 19 6.83 3.76 -15.22
CA SER A 19 5.41 3.41 -15.41
C SER A 19 4.50 4.57 -14.98
N PRO A 20 3.73 5.17 -15.90
CA PRO A 20 2.80 6.26 -15.56
C PRO A 20 1.77 5.87 -14.49
N GLY A 21 1.26 4.62 -14.54
CA GLY A 21 0.32 4.12 -13.54
C GLY A 21 0.94 4.05 -12.13
N SER A 22 2.22 3.69 -12.04
CA SER A 22 2.95 3.70 -10.77
C SER A 22 3.10 5.09 -10.18
N VAL A 23 3.39 6.09 -11.01
CA VAL A 23 3.51 7.49 -10.57
C VAL A 23 2.18 8.03 -10.08
N ARG A 24 1.07 7.72 -10.76
CA ARG A 24 -0.28 8.10 -10.32
C ARG A 24 -0.61 7.55 -8.93
N VAL A 25 -0.39 6.26 -8.71
CA VAL A 25 -0.64 5.60 -7.42
C VAL A 25 0.22 6.22 -6.31
N ALA A 26 1.51 6.46 -6.56
CA ALA A 26 2.39 7.10 -5.59
C ALA A 26 1.91 8.51 -5.22
N ASN A 27 1.48 9.31 -6.20
CA ASN A 27 0.95 10.66 -5.96
C ASN A 27 -0.40 10.64 -5.22
N LEU A 28 -1.29 9.71 -5.58
CA LEU A 28 -2.57 9.52 -4.90
C LEU A 28 -2.35 9.19 -3.41
N LEU A 29 -1.47 8.23 -3.11
CA LEU A 29 -1.19 7.85 -1.74
C LEU A 29 -0.52 8.99 -0.95
N LYS A 30 0.40 9.76 -1.56
CA LYS A 30 0.97 10.98 -0.96
C LYS A 30 -0.10 12.00 -0.57
N GLN A 31 -1.07 12.21 -1.45
CA GLN A 31 -2.17 13.13 -1.17
C GLN A 31 -3.04 12.61 -0.03
N ILE A 32 -3.35 11.31 -0.02
CA ILE A 32 -4.15 10.70 1.04
C ILE A 32 -3.43 10.77 2.39
N SER A 33 -2.11 10.48 2.44
CA SER A 33 -1.34 10.54 3.68
C SER A 33 -1.26 11.98 4.22
N ALA A 34 -1.07 12.97 3.34
CA ALA A 34 -1.08 14.39 3.73
C ALA A 34 -2.45 14.81 4.29
N ASN A 35 -3.54 14.34 3.68
CA ASN A 35 -4.90 14.61 4.16
C ASN A 35 -5.19 13.93 5.50
N ALA A 36 -4.71 12.69 5.70
CA ALA A 36 -4.87 11.94 6.95
C ALA A 36 -4.14 12.60 8.13
N SER A 37 -2.92 13.09 7.91
CA SER A 37 -2.17 13.87 8.91
C SER A 37 -2.80 15.25 9.17
N SER A 38 -3.38 15.89 8.14
CA SER A 38 -4.05 17.20 8.28
C SER A 38 -5.41 17.12 8.99
N GLY A 39 -6.10 15.98 8.96
CA GLY A 39 -7.35 15.78 9.68
C GLY A 39 -7.19 15.72 11.21
N ALA A 40 -5.98 15.44 11.71
CA ALA A 40 -5.69 15.34 13.14
C ALA A 40 -5.59 16.70 13.86
N THR A 41 -5.56 17.83 13.14
CA THR A 41 -5.48 19.18 13.72
C THR A 41 -6.84 19.87 13.89
N LEU A 42 -7.94 19.24 13.45
CA LEU A 42 -9.23 19.91 13.25
C LEU A 42 -10.25 19.71 14.39
N ASP A 43 -9.81 19.51 15.63
CA ASP A 43 -10.72 19.55 16.79
C ASP A 43 -10.79 20.94 17.46
N GLN A 44 -10.52 22.03 16.72
CA GLN A 44 -10.60 23.41 17.23
C GLN A 44 -10.91 24.46 16.14
N ALA A 45 -11.95 24.30 15.32
CA ALA A 45 -12.77 25.42 14.82
C ALA A 45 -13.75 24.99 13.72
N SER A 46 -15.03 25.14 14.03
CA SER A 46 -16.11 25.70 13.20
C SER A 46 -16.25 25.26 11.73
N ASP A 47 -17.35 24.54 11.48
CA ASP A 47 -18.25 24.72 10.34
C ASP A 47 -17.62 24.79 8.94
N HIS A 48 -17.24 23.64 8.38
CA HIS A 48 -17.27 23.43 6.93
C HIS A 48 -17.83 22.05 6.58
N SER A 49 -19.05 22.09 6.04
CA SER A 49 -19.84 21.02 5.46
C SER A 49 -19.07 20.08 4.50
N ALA A 50 -19.03 18.79 4.89
CA ALA A 50 -19.16 17.58 4.06
C ALA A 50 -18.02 17.05 3.16
N GLN A 51 -16.86 17.71 2.96
CA GLN A 51 -15.87 17.22 1.97
C GLN A 51 -14.49 16.79 2.51
N THR A 52 -14.21 16.92 3.81
CA THR A 52 -12.84 16.77 4.36
C THR A 52 -12.72 15.70 5.44
N ALA A 53 -13.58 14.69 5.42
CA ALA A 53 -13.33 13.52 6.26
C ALA A 53 -12.12 12.76 5.67
N PRO A 54 -11.02 12.58 6.44
CA PRO A 54 -9.90 11.81 5.94
C PRO A 54 -10.38 10.38 5.63
N VAL A 55 -9.95 9.86 4.48
CA VAL A 55 -10.34 8.52 4.00
C VAL A 55 -9.91 7.43 5.00
N ARG A 56 -8.90 7.73 5.82
CA ARG A 56 -8.29 6.85 6.82
C ARG A 56 -7.61 7.69 7.91
N ASP A 57 -7.39 7.08 9.09
CA ASP A 57 -6.47 7.58 10.11
C ASP A 57 -5.05 7.81 9.55
N GLU A 58 -4.24 8.62 10.25
CA GLU A 58 -2.82 8.83 9.91
C GLU A 58 -2.06 7.51 9.79
N PHE A 59 -1.23 7.39 8.75
CA PHE A 59 -0.43 6.22 8.46
C PHE A 59 0.92 6.63 7.87
N GLU A 60 1.93 5.80 8.08
CA GLU A 60 3.26 5.97 7.53
C GLU A 60 3.30 5.48 6.08
N LEU A 61 3.42 6.43 5.15
CA LEU A 61 3.55 6.14 3.74
C LEU A 61 5.02 6.00 3.35
N ASN A 62 5.43 4.79 2.98
CA ASN A 62 6.74 4.53 2.39
C ASN A 62 6.60 4.33 0.88
N ILE A 63 7.32 5.13 0.09
CA ILE A 63 7.34 5.02 -1.37
C ILE A 63 8.75 4.65 -1.77
N THR A 64 8.90 3.48 -2.39
CA THR A 64 10.20 2.97 -2.82
C THR A 64 10.15 2.45 -4.25
N GLU A 65 11.24 2.66 -4.96
CA GLU A 65 11.52 2.04 -6.27
C GLU A 65 12.32 0.75 -6.13
N ASP A 66 12.90 0.52 -4.95
CA ASP A 66 13.71 -0.64 -4.68
C ASP A 66 12.83 -1.90 -4.68
N PRO A 67 13.38 -3.04 -5.15
CA PRO A 67 12.65 -4.29 -5.06
C PRO A 67 12.46 -4.70 -3.59
N PRO A 68 11.32 -5.33 -3.24
CA PRO A 68 11.10 -5.86 -1.90
C PRO A 68 12.17 -6.87 -1.50
N THR A 69 12.34 -7.10 -0.20
CA THR A 69 13.13 -8.22 0.30
C THR A 69 12.39 -9.55 0.11
N ASP A 70 13.11 -10.67 0.16
CA ASP A 70 12.51 -12.00 -0.01
C ASP A 70 11.41 -12.27 1.05
N ASP A 71 11.63 -11.82 2.28
CA ASP A 71 10.67 -11.95 3.39
C ASP A 71 9.44 -11.05 3.18
N GLN A 72 9.63 -9.85 2.64
CA GLN A 72 8.53 -8.98 2.23
C GLN A 72 7.70 -9.61 1.13
N VAL A 73 8.33 -10.21 0.11
CA VAL A 73 7.61 -10.92 -0.96
C VAL A 73 6.81 -12.08 -0.39
N LYS A 74 7.39 -12.88 0.51
CA LYS A 74 6.68 -13.98 1.16
C LYS A 74 5.42 -13.48 1.90
N THR A 75 5.58 -12.42 2.69
CA THR A 75 4.49 -11.80 3.43
C THR A 75 3.40 -11.26 2.50
N ILE A 76 3.78 -10.64 1.37
CA ILE A 76 2.83 -10.16 0.36
C ILE A 76 2.07 -11.33 -0.28
N LEU A 77 2.75 -12.44 -0.59
CA LEU A 77 2.12 -13.65 -1.14
C LEU A 77 1.09 -14.24 -0.16
N ASP A 78 1.39 -14.20 1.14
CA ASP A 78 0.45 -14.61 2.19
C ASP A 78 -0.79 -13.70 2.24
N TYR A 79 -0.62 -12.39 2.04
CA TYR A 79 -1.72 -11.41 2.05
C TYR A 79 -2.67 -11.54 0.86
N VAL A 80 -2.14 -11.83 -0.33
CA VAL A 80 -2.97 -11.97 -1.54
C VAL A 80 -3.54 -13.38 -1.71
N GLY A 81 -2.99 -14.36 -0.98
CA GLY A 81 -3.35 -15.76 -1.08
C GLY A 81 -3.02 -16.40 -2.44
N THR A 82 -3.39 -17.67 -2.59
CA THR A 82 -3.02 -18.48 -3.78
C THR A 82 -3.54 -17.91 -5.09
N SER A 83 -4.71 -17.24 -5.08
CA SER A 83 -5.30 -16.62 -6.27
C SER A 83 -4.58 -15.34 -6.73
N GLY A 84 -3.83 -14.69 -5.84
CA GLY A 84 -3.14 -13.43 -6.15
C GLY A 84 -1.66 -13.59 -6.49
N ILE A 85 -1.10 -14.80 -6.42
CA ILE A 85 0.33 -15.06 -6.64
C ILE A 85 0.81 -14.54 -7.99
N SER A 86 0.05 -14.80 -9.06
CA SER A 86 0.36 -14.33 -10.42
C SER A 86 0.32 -12.81 -10.57
N ASN A 87 -0.41 -12.13 -9.68
CA ASN A 87 -0.54 -10.68 -9.65
C ASN A 87 0.62 -10.03 -8.90
N VAL A 88 1.33 -10.77 -8.05
CA VAL A 88 2.54 -10.32 -7.33
C VAL A 88 3.79 -10.62 -8.15
N ILE A 89 3.93 -11.85 -8.63
CA ILE A 89 5.07 -12.30 -9.43
C ILE A 89 4.58 -12.81 -10.79
N LYS A 90 5.10 -12.21 -11.87
CA LYS A 90 4.73 -12.55 -13.24
C LYS A 90 5.00 -14.04 -13.53
N GLY A 91 3.95 -14.73 -13.96
CA GLY A 91 4.02 -16.12 -14.39
C GLY A 91 4.32 -17.12 -13.27
N ALA A 92 4.14 -16.73 -12.00
CA ALA A 92 4.22 -17.65 -10.88
C ALA A 92 2.86 -18.31 -10.62
N SER A 93 2.86 -19.61 -10.33
CA SER A 93 1.64 -20.39 -10.06
C SER A 93 1.49 -20.79 -8.58
N ASN A 94 2.57 -20.73 -7.82
CA ASN A 94 2.60 -21.07 -6.40
C ASN A 94 3.69 -20.26 -5.68
N GLU A 95 3.66 -20.24 -4.35
CA GLU A 95 4.53 -19.39 -3.52
C GLU A 95 6.02 -19.74 -3.72
N LYS A 96 6.36 -21.04 -3.78
CA LYS A 96 7.73 -21.51 -4.01
C LYS A 96 8.25 -21.05 -5.37
N ASP A 97 7.42 -21.15 -6.40
CA ASP A 97 7.75 -20.72 -7.75
C ASP A 97 7.85 -19.19 -7.85
N ALA A 98 6.98 -18.46 -7.15
CA ALA A 98 7.03 -17.00 -7.03
C ALA A 98 8.36 -16.53 -6.42
N LEU A 99 8.76 -17.11 -5.28
CA LEU A 99 10.03 -16.78 -4.63
C LEU A 99 11.24 -17.15 -5.49
N ARG A 100 11.20 -18.30 -6.18
CA ARG A 100 12.26 -18.70 -7.10
C ARG A 100 12.39 -17.69 -8.25
N LYS A 101 11.29 -17.35 -8.92
CA LYS A 101 11.27 -16.39 -10.03
C LYS A 101 11.67 -14.98 -9.58
N PHE A 102 11.30 -14.58 -8.37
CA PHE A 102 11.70 -13.30 -7.79
C PHE A 102 13.21 -13.25 -7.56
N LYS A 103 13.81 -14.32 -7.05
CA LYS A 103 15.26 -14.44 -6.87
C LYS A 103 16.02 -14.47 -8.20
N GLU A 104 15.47 -15.13 -9.20
CA GLU A 104 16.02 -15.14 -10.57
C GLU A 104 15.99 -13.75 -11.21
N SER A 105 14.88 -13.01 -11.04
CA SER A 105 14.78 -11.62 -11.49
C SER A 105 13.82 -10.80 -10.65
N ARG A 106 14.34 -9.71 -10.09
CA ARG A 106 13.58 -8.72 -9.32
C ARG A 106 12.59 -7.92 -10.18
N ASP A 107 12.69 -8.02 -11.50
CA ASP A 107 11.73 -7.42 -12.43
C ASP A 107 10.48 -8.27 -12.66
N ASN A 108 10.48 -9.53 -12.19
CA ASN A 108 9.29 -10.37 -12.19
C ASN A 108 8.24 -9.87 -11.19
N PHE A 109 8.64 -9.04 -10.22
CA PHE A 109 7.71 -8.38 -9.30
C PHE A 109 6.86 -7.34 -10.03
N VAL A 110 5.55 -7.51 -9.95
CA VAL A 110 4.56 -6.64 -10.61
C VAL A 110 4.48 -5.32 -9.86
N ARG A 111 4.72 -4.23 -10.58
CA ARG A 111 4.61 -2.84 -10.08
C ARG A 111 3.59 -2.07 -10.92
N PRO A 112 2.77 -1.18 -10.32
CA PRO A 112 2.80 -0.80 -8.92
C PRO A 112 2.17 -1.85 -7.99
N MET A 113 2.68 -1.94 -6.76
CA MET A 113 2.12 -2.76 -5.69
C MET A 113 1.96 -1.89 -4.44
N VAL A 114 0.75 -1.86 -3.88
CA VAL A 114 0.44 -1.19 -2.62
C VAL A 114 0.25 -2.25 -1.55
N VAL A 115 0.99 -2.15 -0.46
CA VAL A 115 0.99 -3.11 0.64
C VAL A 115 0.68 -2.37 1.93
N ASP A 116 -0.39 -2.78 2.62
CA ASP A 116 -0.72 -2.36 3.97
C ASP A 116 -0.29 -3.47 4.93
N TRP A 117 0.84 -3.25 5.60
CA TRP A 117 1.46 -4.25 6.47
C TRP A 117 0.63 -4.53 7.72
N ASN A 118 -0.09 -3.52 8.20
CA ASN A 118 -0.88 -3.61 9.43
C ASN A 118 -2.19 -4.35 9.22
N ASN A 119 -2.86 -4.13 8.09
CA ASN A 119 -4.11 -4.86 7.76
C ASN A 119 -3.88 -6.19 7.04
N GLY A 120 -2.63 -6.50 6.67
CA GLY A 120 -2.30 -7.72 5.96
C GLY A 120 -2.91 -7.79 4.57
N LYS A 121 -2.91 -6.67 3.83
CA LYS A 121 -3.51 -6.57 2.50
C LYS A 121 -2.51 -6.03 1.48
N ALA A 122 -2.56 -6.57 0.28
CA ALA A 122 -1.80 -6.05 -0.85
C ALA A 122 -2.68 -5.99 -2.10
N VAL A 123 -2.50 -4.93 -2.88
CA VAL A 123 -3.19 -4.70 -4.16
C VAL A 123 -2.16 -4.39 -5.23
N SER A 124 -2.25 -5.12 -6.33
CA SER A 124 -1.45 -4.92 -7.54
C SER A 124 -2.17 -4.01 -8.52
N GLY A 125 -1.41 -3.16 -9.22
CA GLY A 125 -1.94 -2.33 -10.31
C GLY A 125 -2.35 -0.92 -9.88
N ASP A 126 -2.91 -0.18 -10.83
CA ASP A 126 -3.27 1.24 -10.69
C ASP A 126 -4.77 1.48 -10.53
N ASN A 127 -5.53 0.44 -10.13
CA ASN A 127 -6.95 0.57 -9.87
C ASN A 127 -7.20 1.36 -8.57
N GLU A 128 -7.45 2.66 -8.73
CA GLU A 128 -7.72 3.59 -7.63
C GLU A 128 -8.85 3.11 -6.71
N SER A 129 -9.90 2.49 -7.27
CA SER A 129 -11.04 2.02 -6.47
C SER A 129 -10.65 0.87 -5.54
N GLU A 130 -9.77 -0.04 -5.98
CA GLU A 130 -9.27 -1.13 -5.14
C GLU A 130 -8.31 -0.61 -4.07
N ILE A 131 -7.45 0.34 -4.41
CA ILE A 131 -6.54 1.00 -3.48
C ILE A 131 -7.34 1.73 -2.38
N LEU A 132 -8.36 2.50 -2.76
CA LEU A 132 -9.22 3.20 -1.82
C LEU A 132 -10.00 2.22 -0.92
N LYS A 133 -10.47 1.09 -1.47
CA LYS A 133 -11.11 0.02 -0.66
C LYS A 133 -10.14 -0.60 0.33
N LEU A 134 -8.90 -0.85 -0.07
CA LEU A 134 -7.84 -1.36 0.82
C LEU A 134 -7.59 -0.37 1.95
N LEU A 135 -7.45 0.91 1.65
CA LEU A 135 -7.20 1.95 2.65
C LEU A 135 -8.36 2.12 3.63
N LYS A 136 -9.61 2.03 3.16
CA LYS A 136 -10.81 2.14 4.00
C LYS A 136 -11.08 0.91 4.86
N ALA A 137 -10.52 -0.25 4.52
CA ALA A 137 -10.75 -1.51 5.22
C ALA A 137 -9.91 -1.64 6.50
N GLN A 138 -9.90 -0.59 7.35
CA GLN A 138 -9.30 -0.63 8.68
C GLN A 138 -10.13 -1.53 9.60
N LYS A 139 -9.45 -2.36 10.39
CA LYS A 139 -10.06 -3.25 11.37
C LYS A 139 -10.04 -2.65 12.77
#